data_AF-A0A800CN73-F1
#
_entry.id   AF-A0A800CN73-F1
#
_cell.length_a   1.000
_cell.length_b   1.000
_cell.length_c   1.000
_cell.angle_alpha   90.00
_cell.angle_beta   90.00
_cell.angle_gamma   90.00
#
_symmetry.space_group_name_H-M   'P 1'
#
loop_
_entity.id
_entity.type
_entity.pdbx_description
1 polymer ?
#
loop_
_entity_poly.entity_id
_entity_poly.type
_entity_poly.pdbx_seq_one_letter_code
_entity_poly.pdbx_strand_id
1 'polypeptide(L)' 'MVNIHPTAIVHPKAELDDGVEVGPYSIIEGEVRIGRDTKIGPHVQICRWTRIGRDCQIFFGATIGTPSQDVKYRG' A
#
# COMPACT_ATOMS: atom_id res chain seq x y z
N MET A 1 5.01 13.91 8.03
CA MET A 1 6.07 12.88 8.04
C MET A 1 5.43 11.50 7.95
N VAL A 2 6.01 10.60 7.17
CA VAL A 2 5.54 9.21 7.00
C VAL A 2 6.08 8.37 8.16
N ASN A 3 5.27 7.46 8.71
CA ASN A 3 5.68 6.52 9.75
C ASN A 3 5.64 5.10 9.21
N ILE A 4 6.81 4.53 8.93
CA ILE A 4 6.96 3.19 8.35
C ILE A 4 7.56 2.29 9.41
N HIS A 5 6.85 1.23 9.79
CA HIS A 5 7.39 0.25 10.72
C HIS A 5 8.70 -0.34 10.15
N PRO A 6 9.76 -0.58 10.95
CA PRO A 6 11.05 -1.05 10.46
C PRO A 6 11.03 -2.37 9.68
N THR A 7 9.98 -3.19 9.86
CA THR A 7 9.78 -4.46 9.14
C THR A 7 8.85 -4.35 7.93
N ALA A 8 8.25 -3.19 7.69
CA ALA A 8 7.49 -2.95 6.47
C ALA A 8 8.45 -2.77 5.30
N ILE A 9 8.07 -3.30 4.13
CA ILE A 9 8.87 -3.20 2.91
C ILE A 9 8.15 -2.22 1.99
N VAL A 10 8.73 -1.03 1.82
CA VAL A 10 8.20 0.01 0.95
C VAL A 10 9.16 0.22 -0.21
N HIS A 11 8.67 0.01 -1.43
CA HIS A 11 9.48 0.23 -2.62
C HIS A 11 9.85 1.72 -2.74
N PRO A 12 11.10 2.08 -3.13
CA PRO A 12 11.54 3.48 -3.20
C PRO A 12 10.80 4.35 -4.24
N LYS A 13 9.99 3.73 -5.11
CA LYS A 13 9.11 4.42 -6.07
C LYS A 13 7.66 4.56 -5.59
N ALA A 14 7.35 4.15 -4.36
CA ALA A 14 6.04 4.40 -3.78
C ALA A 14 5.97 5.87 -3.32
N GLU A 15 4.85 6.53 -3.61
CA GLU A 15 4.58 7.91 -3.21
C GLU A 15 3.63 7.89 -2.01
N LEU A 16 4.14 8.23 -0.82
CA LEU A 16 3.37 8.26 0.43
C LEU A 16 3.31 9.70 0.91
N ASP A 17 2.11 10.25 1.01
CA ASP A 17 1.89 11.59 1.53
C ASP A 17 2.18 11.68 3.04
N ASP A 18 2.24 12.90 3.55
CA ASP A 18 2.37 13.17 4.98
C ASP A 18 1.31 12.45 5.83
N GLY A 19 1.71 11.96 7.01
CA GLY A 19 0.81 11.33 7.96
C GLY A 19 0.46 9.87 7.65
N VAL A 20 0.93 9.33 6.51
CA VAL A 20 0.75 7.91 6.20
C VAL A 20 1.48 7.04 7.23
N GLU A 21 0.76 6.05 7.75
CA GLU A 21 1.28 5.04 8.68
C GLU A 21 1.29 3.66 8.00
N VAL A 22 2.42 2.95 8.07
CA VAL A 22 2.56 1.59 7.53
C VAL A 22 2.94 0.60 8.63
N GLY A 23 2.03 -0.32 8.92
CA GLY A 23 2.18 -1.36 9.94
C GLY A 23 3.23 -2.43 9.60
N PRO A 24 3.62 -3.25 10.59
CA PRO A 24 4.66 -4.26 10.44
C PRO A 24 4.33 -5.28 9.35
N TYR A 25 5.36 -5.72 8.64
CA TYR A 25 5.31 -6.76 7.59
C TYR A 25 4.38 -6.46 6.41
N SER A 26 3.92 -5.22 6.28
CA SER A 26 3.20 -4.78 5.10
C SER A 26 4.16 -4.52 3.95
N ILE A 27 3.70 -4.80 2.72
CA ILE A 27 4.47 -4.66 1.49
C ILE A 27 3.77 -3.64 0.60
N ILE A 28 4.48 -2.56 0.28
CA ILE A 28 4.02 -1.52 -0.65
C ILE A 28 4.92 -1.59 -1.89
N GLU A 29 4.36 -2.04 -3.01
CA GLU A 29 5.08 -2.14 -4.28
C GLU A 29 5.34 -0.77 -4.92
N GLY A 30 6.15 -0.74 -5.98
CA GLY A 30 6.40 0.50 -6.74
C GLY A 30 5.18 0.99 -7.51
N GLU A 31 5.15 2.26 -7.92
CA GLU A 31 4.01 2.87 -8.63
C GLU A 31 2.71 2.89 -7.80
N VAL A 32 2.83 2.80 -6.47
CA VAL A 32 1.72 2.97 -5.53
C VAL A 32 1.67 4.43 -5.06
N ARG A 33 0.47 4.98 -4.94
CA ARG A 33 0.22 6.30 -4.33
C ARG A 33 -0.73 6.18 -3.16
N ILE A 34 -0.35 6.70 -2.00
CA ILE A 34 -1.16 6.68 -0.78
C ILE A 34 -1.33 8.12 -0.28
N GLY A 35 -2.59 8.56 -0.24
CA GLY A 35 -2.94 9.91 0.19
C GLY A 35 -2.77 10.15 1.70
N ARG A 36 -2.68 11.43 2.06
CA ARG A 36 -2.45 11.94 3.43
C ARG A 36 -3.30 11.26 4.50
N ASP A 37 -2.69 11.07 5.68
CA ASP A 37 -3.33 10.55 6.90
C ASP A 37 -3.97 9.14 6.75
N THR A 38 -3.59 8.39 5.72
CA THR A 38 -4.04 7.00 5.52
C THR A 38 -3.23 6.02 6.36
N LYS A 39 -3.93 5.06 6.99
CA LYS A 39 -3.34 4.04 7.86
C LYS A 39 -3.39 2.66 7.22
N ILE A 40 -2.22 2.06 7.05
CA ILE A 40 -2.06 0.69 6.56
C ILE A 40 -1.74 -0.22 7.74
N GLY A 41 -2.63 -1.17 7.99
CA GLY A 41 -2.47 -2.18 9.04
C GLY A 41 -1.31 -3.14 8.77
N PRO A 42 -1.05 -4.07 9.70
CA PRO A 42 0.00 -5.07 9.55
C PRO A 42 -0.35 -6.12 8.49
N HIS A 43 0.67 -6.71 7.86
CA HIS A 43 0.52 -7.76 6.83
C HIS A 43 -0.39 -7.38 5.64
N VAL A 44 -0.44 -6.10 5.27
CA VAL A 44 -1.15 -5.64 4.07
C VAL A 44 -0.23 -5.70 2.87
N GLN A 45 -0.74 -6.15 1.72
CA GLN A 45 -0.04 -6.06 0.44
C GLN A 45 -0.75 -5.06 -0.48
N ILE A 46 -0.03 -4.03 -0.91
CA ILE A 46 -0.50 -3.06 -1.91
C ILE A 46 0.37 -3.20 -3.15
N CYS A 47 -0.22 -3.73 -4.22
CA CYS A 47 0.45 -3.99 -5.48
C CYS A 47 0.54 -2.75 -6.36
N ARG A 48 1.47 -2.79 -7.33
CA ARG A 48 1.73 -1.70 -8.27
C ARG A 48 0.48 -1.16 -8.95
N TRP A 49 0.54 0.10 -9.38
CA TRP A 49 -0.55 0.80 -10.07
C TRP A 49 -1.81 1.04 -9.23
N THR A 50 -1.68 0.99 -7.91
CA THR A 50 -2.75 1.28 -6.96
C THR A 50 -2.70 2.73 -6.49
N ARG A 51 -3.87 3.39 -6.43
CA ARG A 51 -4.04 4.71 -5.82
C ARG A 51 -5.03 4.62 -4.68
N ILE A 52 -4.59 4.94 -3.46
CA ILE A 52 -5.42 5.03 -2.26
C ILE A 52 -5.58 6.51 -1.90
N GLY A 53 -6.80 6.91 -1.56
CA GLY A 53 -7.11 8.29 -1.17
C GLY A 53 -6.49 8.70 0.18
N ARG A 54 -6.92 9.87 0.66
CA ARG A 54 -6.63 10.37 2.01
C ARG A 54 -7.61 9.78 3.04
N ASP A 55 -7.24 9.85 4.31
CA ASP A 55 -8.10 9.51 5.45
C ASP A 55 -8.66 8.06 5.38
N CYS A 56 -7.94 7.14 4.72
CA CYS A 56 -8.33 5.75 4.59
C CYS A 56 -7.78 4.90 5.75
N GLN A 57 -8.47 3.81 6.07
CA GLN A 57 -7.99 2.81 7.02
C GLN A 57 -8.08 1.41 6.39
N ILE A 58 -6.93 0.78 6.18
CA ILE A 58 -6.82 -0.58 5.62
C ILE A 58 -6.36 -1.50 6.74
N PHE A 59 -7.16 -2.52 7.04
CA PHE A 59 -6.93 -3.43 8.16
C PHE A 59 -6.06 -4.64 7.77
N PHE A 60 -5.69 -5.41 8.78
CA PHE A 60 -4.79 -6.56 8.68
C PHE A 60 -5.14 -7.52 7.53
N GLY A 61 -4.10 -7.98 6.82
CA GLY A 61 -4.22 -9.05 5.83
C GLY A 61 -4.87 -8.66 4.50
N ALA A 62 -5.20 -7.39 4.30
CA ALA A 62 -5.77 -6.93 3.04
C ALA A 62 -4.76 -7.04 1.88
N THR A 63 -5.27 -7.42 0.71
CA THR A 63 -4.49 -7.46 -0.54
C THR A 63 -5.19 -6.61 -1.58
N ILE A 64 -4.50 -5.57 -2.09
CA ILE A 64 -5.09 -4.55 -2.96
C ILE A 64 -4.24 -4.42 -4.23
N GLY A 65 -4.92 -4.42 -5.39
CA GLY A 65 -4.29 -4.14 -6.69
C GLY A 65 -3.58 -5.34 -7.33
N THR A 66 -3.86 -6.56 -6.88
CA THR A 66 -3.31 -7.76 -7.53
C THR A 66 -3.77 -7.88 -8.99
N PRO A 67 -3.00 -8.63 -9.81
CA PRO A 67 -3.43 -8.99 -11.16
C PRO A 67 -4.88 -9.49 -11.21
N SER A 68 -5.60 -9.08 -12.26
CA SER A 68 -6.96 -9.56 -12.48
C SER A 68 -6.96 -11.08 -12.63
N GLN A 69 -7.95 -11.73 -12.02
CA GLN A 69 -8.18 -13.17 -12.15
C GLN A 69 -8.93 -13.54 -13.45
N ASP A 70 -9.31 -12.54 -14.26
CA ASP A 70 -9.92 -12.80 -15.57
C ASP A 70 -8.91 -13.49 -16.51
N VAL A 71 -9.32 -14.59 -17.14
CA VAL A 71 -8.52 -15.36 -18.12
C VAL A 71 -8.10 -14.55 -19.36
N LYS A 72 -8.77 -13.42 -19.62
CA LYS A 72 -8.44 -12.48 -20.70
C LYS A 72 -7.38 -11.47 -20.31
N TYR A 73 -7.00 -11.39 -19.04
CA TYR A 73 -5.96 -10.47 -18.57
C TYR A 73 -4.60 -10.78 -19.24
N ARG A 74 -3.85 -9.75 -19.62
CA ARG A 74 -2.58 -9.85 -20.36
C ARG A 74 -1.42 -9.08 -19.72
N GLY A 75 -1.61 -8.59 -18.50
CA GLY A 75 -0.67 -7.67 -17.84
C GLY A 75 -1.07 -6.23 -18.07
#